data_AF-A0A917GY46-F1
#
_entry.id   AF-A0A917GY46-F1
#
_cell.length_a   1.000
_cell.length_b   1.000
_cell.length_c   1.000
_cell.angle_alpha   90.00
_cell.angle_beta   90.00
_cell.angle_gamma   90.00
#
_symmetry.space_group_name_H-M   'P 1'
#
loop_
_entity.id
_entity.type
_entity.pdbx_description
1 polymer ?
#
loop_
_entity_poly.entity_id
_entity_poly.type
_entity_poly.pdbx_seq_one_letter_code
_entity_poly.pdbx_strand_id
1 'polypeptide(L)'
;MITLTELPITFFERSLTDEDLYIDIHCYATANMGQNGFYVKDKWISAKTVTDGKKFTVPTSAFAAENIGDIRGADVIVFAYLCYVACKNENCTVKLEVGDIAQKTKIKKTQIRRAVNNLLREGFLVTSTKSGYYIITEFEYPDELAANKSLLRAINNELF
;
A
#
# COMPACT_ATOMS: atom_id res chain seq x y z
N MET A 1 7.06 13.81 -8.80
CA MET A 1 8.04 12.89 -8.19
C MET A 1 7.29 12.01 -7.22
N ILE A 2 7.28 10.69 -7.44
CA ILE A 2 6.62 9.74 -6.53
C ILE A 2 7.52 9.54 -5.32
N THR A 3 6.97 9.76 -4.13
CA THR A 3 7.63 9.38 -2.88
C THR A 3 7.32 7.91 -2.59
N LEU A 4 8.36 7.15 -2.27
CA LEU A 4 8.26 5.72 -1.99
C LEU A 4 8.65 5.45 -0.53
N THR A 5 7.91 4.54 0.10
CA THR A 5 8.22 3.99 1.41
C THR A 5 8.93 2.66 1.21
N GLU A 6 10.12 2.54 1.77
CA GLU A 6 10.89 1.30 1.75
C GLU A 6 10.49 0.36 2.89
N LEU A 7 10.32 -0.92 2.57
CA LEU A 7 10.07 -2.01 3.52
C LEU A 7 11.05 -3.17 3.28
N PRO A 8 11.44 -3.94 4.31
CA PRO A 8 12.30 -5.11 4.15
C PRO A 8 11.69 -6.18 3.24
N ILE A 9 12.46 -6.84 2.37
CA ILE A 9 11.92 -7.90 1.50
C ILE A 9 11.36 -9.10 2.28
N THR A 10 11.83 -9.31 3.52
CA THR A 10 11.37 -10.39 4.41
C THR A 10 10.11 -10.00 5.19
N PHE A 11 9.51 -8.83 4.94
CA PHE A 11 8.43 -8.27 5.75
C PHE A 11 7.25 -9.24 5.94
N PHE A 12 6.77 -9.83 4.85
CA PHE A 12 5.66 -10.80 4.83
C PHE A 12 6.08 -12.24 5.09
N GLU A 13 7.35 -12.50 5.38
CA GLU A 13 7.83 -13.82 5.81
C GLU A 13 7.65 -14.01 7.33
N ARG A 14 7.48 -12.89 8.06
CA ARG A 14 7.18 -12.86 9.49
C ARG A 14 5.70 -13.19 9.71
N SER A 15 5.41 -14.13 10.61
CA SER A 15 4.02 -14.52 10.94
C SER A 15 3.39 -13.53 11.93
N LEU A 16 3.11 -12.32 11.45
CA LEU A 16 2.48 -11.25 12.21
C LEU A 16 0.93 -11.28 12.10
N THR A 17 0.24 -10.69 13.08
CA THR A 17 -1.19 -10.41 12.97
C THR A 17 -1.45 -9.28 11.99
N ASP A 18 -2.70 -9.06 11.57
CA ASP A 18 -3.06 -7.93 10.71
C ASP A 18 -2.83 -6.57 11.42
N GLU A 19 -3.11 -6.49 12.72
CA GLU A 19 -2.79 -5.31 13.54
C GLU A 19 -1.28 -5.06 13.66
N ASP A 20 -0.47 -6.11 13.90
CA ASP A 20 0.99 -5.97 13.97
C ASP A 20 1.58 -5.59 12.61
N LEU A 21 1.04 -6.13 11.51
CA LEU A 21 1.44 -5.74 10.16
C LEU A 21 1.13 -4.27 9.91
N TYR A 22 -0.08 -3.82 10.26
CA TYR A 22 -0.46 -2.41 10.16
C TYR A 22 0.56 -1.51 10.87
N ILE A 23 0.81 -1.78 12.16
CA ILE A 23 1.72 -0.99 12.98
C ILE A 23 3.13 -0.99 12.35
N ASP A 24 3.62 -2.15 11.93
CA ASP A 24 5.00 -2.26 11.45
C ASP A 24 5.18 -1.60 10.07
N ILE A 25 4.19 -1.66 9.17
CA ILE A 25 4.22 -0.89 7.90
C ILE A 25 4.29 0.60 8.22
N HIS A 26 3.44 1.08 9.14
CA HIS A 26 3.41 2.49 9.53
C HIS A 26 4.68 2.96 10.24
N CYS A 27 5.39 2.09 10.97
CA CYS A 27 6.70 2.39 11.52
C CYS A 27 7.70 2.78 10.42
N TYR A 28 7.72 2.03 9.31
CA TYR A 28 8.61 2.32 8.18
C TYR A 28 8.16 3.56 7.39
N ALA A 29 6.85 3.72 7.16
CA ALA A 29 6.31 4.92 6.52
C ALA A 29 6.66 6.20 7.30
N THR A 30 6.44 6.18 8.61
CA THR A 30 6.76 7.29 9.53
C THR A 30 8.25 7.63 9.50
N ALA A 31 9.12 6.63 9.55
CA ALA A 31 10.57 6.84 9.48
C ALA A 31 11.01 7.46 8.15
N ASN A 32 10.45 6.97 7.03
CA ASN A 32 10.76 7.49 5.69
C ASN A 32 10.24 8.93 5.48
N MET A 33 9.25 9.37 6.26
CA MET A 33 8.79 10.76 6.31
C MET A 33 9.68 11.64 7.23
N GLY A 34 10.73 11.10 7.83
CA GLY A 34 11.62 11.83 8.75
C GLY A 34 11.03 12.04 10.15
N GLN A 35 10.01 11.26 10.52
CA GLN A 35 9.36 11.35 11.82
C GLN A 35 9.87 10.26 12.78
N ASN A 36 9.86 10.56 14.08
CA ASN A 36 10.41 9.68 15.12
C ASN A 36 9.42 8.61 15.62
N GLY A 37 8.14 8.74 15.31
CA GLY A 37 7.09 7.83 15.78
C GLY A 37 5.69 8.41 15.62
N PHE A 38 4.68 7.64 16.03
CA PHE A 38 3.27 7.95 15.89
C PHE A 38 2.45 7.30 17.02
N TYR A 39 1.20 7.72 17.21
CA TYR A 39 0.31 7.16 18.21
C TYR A 39 -0.65 6.13 17.62
N VAL A 40 -0.81 5.00 18.31
CA VAL A 40 -1.84 3.99 18.03
C VAL A 40 -2.57 3.68 19.33
N LYS A 41 -3.88 3.93 19.40
CA LYS A 41 -4.71 3.71 20.61
C LYS A 41 -4.05 4.29 21.87
N ASP A 42 -3.66 5.57 21.80
CA ASP A 42 -2.99 6.33 22.86
C ASP A 42 -1.59 5.84 23.28
N LYS A 43 -1.02 4.86 22.56
CA LYS A 43 0.34 4.37 22.78
C LYS A 43 1.30 4.95 21.74
N TRP A 44 2.40 5.54 22.20
CA TRP A 44 3.50 5.98 21.32
C TRP A 44 4.26 4.77 20.77
N ILE A 45 4.42 4.74 19.45
CA ILE A 45 5.19 3.75 18.70
C ILE A 45 6.36 4.46 18.03
N SER A 46 7.58 4.06 18.36
CA SER A 46 8.78 4.60 17.72
C SER A 46 8.90 4.11 16.28
N ALA A 47 9.25 5.02 15.37
CA ALA A 47 9.46 4.70 13.97
C ALA A 47 10.66 3.77 13.78
N LYS A 48 10.63 2.96 12.72
CA LYS A 48 11.71 2.01 12.39
C LYS A 48 12.29 2.37 11.03
N THR A 49 13.61 2.51 10.96
CA THR A 49 14.32 2.62 9.69
C THR A 49 14.76 1.24 9.21
N VAL A 50 14.84 1.06 7.89
CA VAL A 50 15.52 -0.11 7.32
C VAL A 50 17.00 0.23 7.21
N THR A 51 17.82 -0.26 8.12
CA THR A 51 19.26 0.02 8.14
C THR A 51 20.03 -0.82 7.13
N ASP A 52 19.63 -2.08 6.89
CA ASP A 52 20.33 -3.00 5.98
C ASP A 52 19.38 -4.02 5.30
N GLY A 53 19.77 -4.49 4.11
CA GLY A 53 19.14 -5.60 3.39
C GLY A 53 18.40 -5.23 2.10
N LYS A 54 17.88 -6.26 1.42
CA LYS A 54 17.02 -6.08 0.24
C LYS A 54 15.67 -5.49 0.66
N LYS A 55 15.16 -4.55 -0.13
CA LYS A 55 13.94 -3.79 0.15
C LYS A 55 12.96 -3.93 -1.01
N PHE A 56 11.68 -3.75 -0.70
CA PHE A 56 10.66 -3.42 -1.70
C PHE A 56 10.07 -2.06 -1.36
N THR A 57 9.45 -1.41 -2.34
CA THR A 57 8.88 -0.09 -2.18
C THR A 57 7.36 -0.15 -2.22
N VAL A 58 6.72 0.75 -1.48
CA VAL A 58 5.29 1.00 -1.50
C VAL A 58 5.09 2.49 -1.77
N PRO A 59 4.24 2.88 -2.72
CA PRO A 59 3.94 4.28 -2.96
C PRO A 59 3.40 4.98 -1.71
N THR A 60 4.03 6.10 -1.33
CA THR A 60 3.71 6.81 -0.09
C THR A 60 2.30 7.41 -0.11
N SER A 61 1.76 7.61 -1.31
CA SER A 61 0.38 8.00 -1.56
C SER A 61 -0.67 7.10 -0.90
N ALA A 62 -0.39 5.82 -0.67
CA ALA A 62 -1.32 4.92 0.01
C ALA A 62 -1.51 5.35 1.47
N PHE A 63 -0.43 5.73 2.16
CA PHE A 63 -0.51 6.26 3.53
C PHE A 63 -1.20 7.62 3.55
N ALA A 64 -0.95 8.46 2.55
CA ALA A 64 -1.65 9.74 2.45
C ALA A 64 -3.16 9.56 2.23
N ALA A 65 -3.58 8.62 1.38
CA ALA A 65 -4.97 8.28 1.12
C ALA A 65 -5.65 7.67 2.36
N GLU A 66 -4.93 6.86 3.14
CA GLU A 66 -5.44 6.39 4.42
C GLU A 66 -5.66 7.54 5.41
N ASN A 67 -4.68 8.44 5.55
CA ASN A 67 -4.76 9.55 6.50
C ASN A 67 -5.95 10.49 6.22
N ILE A 68 -6.37 10.62 4.96
CA ILE A 68 -7.56 11.41 4.57
C ILE A 68 -8.85 10.59 4.52
N GLY A 69 -8.78 9.27 4.72
CA GLY A 69 -9.94 8.38 4.84
C GLY A 69 -10.43 7.71 3.54
N ASP A 70 -9.71 7.86 2.43
CA ASP A 70 -10.09 7.26 1.13
C ASP A 70 -9.91 5.73 1.14
N ILE A 71 -8.89 5.26 1.85
CA ILE A 71 -8.63 3.83 2.06
C ILE A 71 -8.43 3.51 3.56
N ARG A 72 -8.54 2.24 3.92
CA ARG A 72 -8.41 1.75 5.30
C ARG A 72 -7.06 1.05 5.49
N GLY A 73 -6.64 0.86 6.74
CA GLY A 73 -5.40 0.13 7.04
C GLY A 73 -5.33 -1.29 6.45
N ALA A 74 -6.45 -2.01 6.41
CA ALA A 74 -6.50 -3.31 5.72
C ALA A 74 -6.24 -3.19 4.21
N ASP A 75 -6.66 -2.08 3.60
CA ASP A 75 -6.42 -1.79 2.18
C ASP A 75 -4.93 -1.47 1.96
N VAL A 76 -4.30 -0.72 2.88
CA VAL A 76 -2.85 -0.45 2.88
C VAL A 76 -2.03 -1.74 3.00
N ILE A 77 -2.38 -2.65 3.91
CA ILE A 77 -1.67 -3.94 4.05
C ILE A 77 -1.77 -4.76 2.76
N VAL A 78 -2.97 -4.85 2.17
CA VAL A 78 -3.19 -5.59 0.92
C VAL A 78 -2.39 -4.94 -0.21
N PHE A 79 -2.42 -3.62 -0.33
CA PHE A 79 -1.65 -2.90 -1.34
C PHE A 79 -0.14 -3.11 -1.18
N ALA A 80 0.38 -3.01 0.05
CA ALA A 80 1.79 -3.28 0.33
C ALA A 80 2.20 -4.72 -0.05
N TYR A 81 1.33 -5.71 0.17
CA TYR A 81 1.57 -7.07 -0.28
C TYR A 81 1.64 -7.20 -1.80
N LEU A 82 0.75 -6.51 -2.52
CA LEU A 82 0.78 -6.49 -3.98
C LEU A 82 2.07 -5.83 -4.50
N CYS A 83 2.52 -4.72 -3.90
CA CYS A 83 3.81 -4.12 -4.21
C CYS A 83 4.99 -5.07 -3.95
N TYR A 84 4.94 -5.84 -2.87
CA TYR A 84 5.94 -6.86 -2.57
C TYR A 84 5.99 -7.96 -3.64
N VAL A 85 4.83 -8.45 -4.11
CA VAL A 85 4.75 -9.43 -5.22
C VAL A 85 5.29 -8.82 -6.52
N ALA A 86 4.93 -7.57 -6.82
CA ALA A 86 5.44 -6.86 -7.97
C ALA A 86 6.96 -6.75 -7.97
N CYS A 87 7.53 -6.41 -6.80
CA CYS A 87 8.97 -6.34 -6.60
C CYS A 87 9.65 -7.70 -6.79
N LYS A 88 9.12 -8.78 -6.20
CA LYS A 88 9.69 -10.13 -6.35
C LYS A 88 9.64 -10.65 -7.79
N ASN A 89 8.64 -10.24 -8.56
CA ASN A 89 8.46 -10.67 -9.95
C ASN A 89 9.05 -9.68 -10.96
N GLU A 90 9.65 -8.57 -10.50
CA GLU A 90 10.14 -7.47 -11.33
C GLU A 90 9.10 -6.99 -12.35
N ASN A 91 7.82 -6.94 -11.92
CA ASN A 91 6.68 -6.67 -12.80
C ASN A 91 5.56 -5.92 -12.06
N CYS A 92 5.12 -4.78 -12.59
CA CYS A 92 4.02 -4.00 -12.02
C CYS A 92 2.64 -4.67 -12.15
N THR A 93 2.51 -5.69 -13.02
CA THR A 93 1.31 -6.51 -13.19
C THR A 93 1.36 -7.72 -12.26
N VAL A 94 0.42 -7.78 -11.32
CA VAL A 94 0.35 -8.79 -10.25
C VAL A 94 -0.91 -9.62 -10.34
N LYS A 95 -0.78 -10.93 -10.11
CA LYS A 95 -1.93 -11.83 -9.99
C LYS A 95 -2.49 -11.75 -8.57
N LEU A 96 -3.82 -11.63 -8.44
CA LEU A 96 -4.45 -11.63 -7.12
C LEU A 96 -4.61 -13.07 -6.60
N GLU A 97 -3.71 -13.48 -5.73
CA GLU A 97 -3.78 -14.74 -5.00
C GLU A 97 -4.36 -14.53 -3.60
N VAL A 98 -5.70 -14.44 -3.49
CA VAL A 98 -6.41 -14.16 -2.23
C VAL A 98 -6.04 -15.15 -1.09
N GLY A 99 -5.73 -16.40 -1.45
CA GLY A 99 -5.28 -17.42 -0.49
C GLY A 99 -3.95 -17.05 0.17
N ASP A 100 -2.96 -16.67 -0.65
CA ASP A 100 -1.62 -16.33 -0.20
C ASP A 100 -1.63 -15.05 0.63
N ILE A 101 -2.39 -14.03 0.19
CA ILE A 101 -2.59 -12.80 0.95
C ILE A 101 -3.17 -13.14 2.32
N ALA A 102 -4.23 -13.95 2.40
CA ALA A 102 -4.85 -14.31 3.67
C ALA A 102 -3.89 -15.06 4.60
N GLN A 103 -3.07 -15.97 4.05
CA GLN A 103 -2.10 -16.72 4.84
C GLN A 103 -0.99 -15.83 5.41
N LYS A 104 -0.50 -14.88 4.59
CA LYS A 104 0.63 -14.01 4.89
C LYS A 104 0.25 -12.80 5.74
N THR A 105 -0.97 -12.30 5.60
CA THR A 105 -1.46 -11.10 6.30
C THR A 105 -2.39 -11.39 7.46
N LYS A 106 -2.90 -12.62 7.57
CA LYS A 106 -3.98 -13.03 8.49
C LYS A 106 -5.31 -12.29 8.30
N ILE A 107 -5.44 -11.46 7.26
CA ILE A 107 -6.68 -10.80 6.88
C ILE A 107 -7.65 -11.81 6.28
N LYS A 108 -8.95 -11.72 6.61
CA LYS A 108 -9.97 -12.60 6.05
C LYS A 108 -10.12 -12.39 4.55
N LYS A 109 -10.33 -13.49 3.79
CA LYS A 109 -10.53 -13.46 2.33
C LYS A 109 -11.61 -12.48 1.87
N THR A 110 -12.68 -12.28 2.66
CA THR A 110 -13.74 -11.31 2.36
C THR A 110 -13.26 -9.86 2.49
N GLN A 111 -12.45 -9.55 3.51
CA GLN A 111 -11.84 -8.23 3.67
C GLN A 111 -10.82 -7.96 2.57
N ILE A 112 -10.03 -8.96 2.16
CA ILE A 112 -9.08 -8.83 1.04
C ILE A 112 -9.80 -8.46 -0.25
N ARG A 113 -10.90 -9.14 -0.60
CA ARG A 113 -11.69 -8.80 -1.79
C ARG A 113 -12.26 -7.37 -1.72
N ARG A 114 -12.75 -6.96 -0.54
CA ARG A 114 -13.22 -5.59 -0.32
C ARG A 114 -12.09 -4.57 -0.48
N ALA A 115 -10.90 -4.88 0.02
CA ALA A 115 -9.72 -4.02 -0.11
C ALA A 115 -9.32 -3.85 -1.58
N VAL A 116 -9.24 -4.93 -2.35
CA VAL A 116 -8.94 -4.86 -3.79
C VAL A 116 -9.97 -4.02 -4.53
N ASN A 117 -11.26 -4.22 -4.27
CA ASN A 117 -12.31 -3.40 -4.89
C ASN A 117 -12.19 -1.92 -4.53
N ASN A 118 -11.80 -1.60 -3.28
CA ASN A 118 -11.57 -0.22 -2.88
C ASN A 118 -10.35 0.37 -3.60
N LEU A 119 -9.24 -0.37 -3.65
CA LEU A 119 -8.01 0.06 -4.35
C LEU A 119 -8.22 0.28 -5.85
N LEU A 120 -9.10 -0.50 -6.50
CA LEU A 120 -9.55 -0.26 -7.88
C LEU A 120 -10.33 1.05 -8.00
N ARG A 121 -11.29 1.28 -7.09
CA ARG A 121 -12.14 2.47 -7.08
C ARG A 121 -11.33 3.75 -6.87
N GLU A 122 -10.35 3.71 -5.97
CA GLU A 122 -9.46 4.83 -5.66
C GLU A 122 -8.27 4.97 -6.63
N GLY A 123 -8.21 4.13 -7.69
CA GLY A 123 -7.22 4.26 -8.77
C GLY A 123 -5.80 3.79 -8.45
N PHE A 124 -5.59 3.11 -7.31
CA PHE A 124 -4.30 2.47 -6.98
C PHE A 124 -4.01 1.24 -7.83
N LEU A 125 -5.08 0.57 -8.29
CA LEU A 125 -5.02 -0.58 -9.17
C LEU A 125 -5.85 -0.33 -10.42
N VAL A 126 -5.42 -0.92 -11.53
CA VAL A 126 -6.23 -1.10 -12.73
C VAL A 126 -6.31 -2.57 -13.11
N THR A 127 -7.41 -2.99 -13.72
CA THR A 127 -7.55 -4.37 -14.21
C THR A 127 -6.66 -4.58 -15.43
N SER A 128 -5.84 -5.63 -15.43
CA SER A 128 -5.08 -6.05 -16.60
C SER A 128 -6.00 -6.73 -17.63
N THR A 129 -5.52 -6.83 -18.87
CA THR A 129 -6.17 -7.65 -19.91
C THR A 129 -6.19 -9.14 -19.57
N LYS A 130 -5.29 -9.59 -18.68
CA LYS A 130 -5.27 -10.96 -18.16
C LYS A 130 -6.20 -11.06 -16.95
N SER A 131 -7.21 -11.93 -17.04
CA SER A 131 -8.18 -12.14 -15.97
C SER A 131 -7.50 -12.48 -14.64
N GLY A 132 -7.91 -11.79 -13.57
CA GLY A 132 -7.34 -11.96 -12.23
C GLY A 132 -5.99 -11.28 -12.00
N TYR A 133 -5.46 -10.56 -12.99
CA TYR A 133 -4.27 -9.72 -12.85
C TYR A 133 -4.66 -8.24 -12.76
N TYR A 134 -3.86 -7.51 -11.99
CA TYR A 134 -4.02 -6.10 -11.72
C TYR A 134 -2.69 -5.40 -11.95
N ILE A 135 -2.73 -4.13 -12.35
CA ILE A 135 -1.52 -3.32 -12.51
C ILE A 135 -1.50 -2.26 -11.43
N ILE A 136 -0.33 -2.07 -10.81
CA ILE A 136 -0.10 -1.02 -9.80
C ILE A 136 0.18 0.29 -10.54
N THR A 137 -0.81 1.19 -10.55
CA THR A 137 -0.81 2.41 -11.38
C THR A 137 0.45 3.26 -11.17
N GLU A 138 0.89 3.39 -9.91
CA GLU A 138 2.03 4.25 -9.55
C GLU A 138 3.39 3.69 -9.99
N PHE A 139 3.48 2.41 -10.31
CA PHE A 139 4.70 1.80 -10.84
C PHE A 139 4.75 1.80 -12.36
N GLU A 140 3.60 1.75 -13.04
CA GLU A 140 3.52 1.73 -14.51
C GLU A 140 3.48 3.15 -15.10
N TYR A 141 2.73 4.06 -14.48
CA TYR A 141 2.49 5.42 -14.99
C TYR A 141 2.82 6.47 -13.93
N PRO A 142 4.11 6.67 -13.60
CA PRO A 142 4.50 7.55 -12.50
C PRO A 142 4.08 9.02 -12.72
N ASP A 143 3.99 9.46 -13.97
CA ASP A 143 3.66 10.84 -14.36
C ASP A 143 2.15 11.08 -14.55
N GLU A 144 1.39 10.08 -15.02
CA GLU A 144 -0.05 10.22 -15.26
C GLU A 144 -0.87 10.29 -13.96
N LEU A 145 -0.39 9.66 -12.89
CA LEU A 145 -1.06 9.70 -11.60
C LEU A 145 -1.02 11.10 -10.96
N ALA A 146 0.08 11.83 -11.13
CA ALA A 146 0.19 13.22 -10.66
C ALA A 146 -0.77 14.15 -11.41
N ALA A 147 -0.93 13.93 -12.72
CA ALA A 147 -1.88 14.66 -13.55
C ALA A 147 -3.34 14.34 -13.16
N ASN A 148 -3.69 13.06 -13.02
CA ASN A 148 -5.06 12.64 -12.69
C ASN A 148 -5.50 13.02 -11.28
N LYS A 149 -4.63 12.96 -10.26
CA LYS A 149 -4.96 13.44 -8.91
C LYS A 149 -5.20 14.95 -8.87
N SER A 150 -4.47 15.72 -9.68
CA SER A 150 -4.67 17.17 -9.81
C SER A 150 -6.01 17.47 -10.50
N LEU A 151 -6.37 16.68 -11.52
CA LEU A 151 -7.60 16.83 -12.27
C LEU A 151 -8.84 16.42 -11.45
N LEU A 152 -8.77 15.31 -10.71
CA LEU A 152 -9.84 14.87 -9.81
C LEU A 152 -10.07 15.85 -8.65
N ARG A 153 -9.00 16.47 -8.11
CA ARG A 153 -9.11 17.53 -7.10
C ARG A 153 -9.69 18.82 -7.67
N ALA A 154 -9.33 19.20 -8.90
CA ALA A 154 -9.89 20.37 -9.57
C ALA A 154 -11.41 20.20 -9.81
N ILE A 155 -11.83 19.03 -10.30
CA ILE A 155 -13.25 18.73 -10.51
C ILE A 155 -14.03 18.77 -9.19
N ASN A 156 -13.47 18.23 -8.09
CA ASN A 156 -14.15 18.26 -6.80
C ASN A 156 -14.17 19.65 -6.16
N ASN A 157 -13.20 20.52 -6.44
CA ASN A 157 -13.16 21.89 -5.93
C ASN A 157 -14.03 22.89 -6.74
N GLU A 158 -14.42 22.56 -7.97
CA GLU A 158 -15.37 23.36 -8.75
C GLU A 158 -16.84 23.01 -8.48
N LEU A 159 -17.11 21.92 -7.75
CA LEU A 159 -18.46 21.44 -7.41
C LEU A 159 -18.93 21.84 -5.99
N PHE A 160 -18.17 22.66 -5.26
CA PHE A 160 -18.54 23.21 -3.95
C PHE A 160 -18.34 24.72 -3.88
#